data_AF-A0A3L6RF94-F1
#
_entry.id   AF-A0A3L6RF94-F1
#
_cell.length_a   1.000
_cell.length_b   1.000
_cell.length_c   1.000
_cell.angle_alpha   90.00
_cell.angle_beta   90.00
_cell.angle_gamma   90.00
#
_symmetry.space_group_name_H-M   'P 1'
#
loop_
_entity.id
_entity.type
_entity.pdbx_description
1 polymer ?
#
loop_
_entity_poly.entity_id
_entity_poly.type
_entity_poly.pdbx_seq_one_letter_code
_entity_poly.pdbx_strand_id
1 'polypeptide(L)'
;MSPLVWLAVALSLSSTIVAGGDCPGAHRNITMEAACREACGTATAAAGEPMYQVCMHALGDDYRAGAVKEAYLFPYDAAWKAALSYELTAGWAQVVLMNGSLSGNEKAAYGLVAGGSYREAHAAMEKVTPRLPDLPPDCGLDLGVGDEYRTALRDVGACRDRLAKLPPSSLLPMVEKDYNLTLLAYLLGKLVGIK
;
A
#
# COMPACT_ATOMS: atom_id res chain seq x y z
N MET A 1 -2.92 58.22 -27.26
CA MET A 1 -2.65 56.82 -27.62
C MET A 1 -2.68 56.00 -26.35
N SER A 2 -3.81 55.35 -26.07
CA SER A 2 -4.06 54.53 -24.89
C SER A 2 -3.73 53.07 -25.20
N PRO A 3 -3.04 52.32 -24.31
CA PRO A 3 -2.97 50.88 -24.43
C PRO A 3 -4.16 50.23 -23.72
N LEU A 4 -5.26 50.08 -24.47
CA LEU A 4 -6.38 49.21 -24.17
C LEU A 4 -6.20 47.93 -25.00
N VAL A 5 -5.30 47.03 -24.60
CA VAL A 5 -5.33 45.63 -25.05
C VAL A 5 -4.69 44.81 -23.94
N TRP A 6 -5.51 44.07 -23.19
CA TRP A 6 -5.33 42.66 -22.88
C TRP A 6 -6.55 42.24 -22.04
N LEU A 7 -7.57 41.78 -22.77
CA LEU A 7 -8.77 41.18 -22.20
C LEU A 7 -8.42 39.86 -21.50
N ALA A 8 -8.88 39.76 -20.25
CA ALA A 8 -9.56 38.64 -19.62
C ALA A 8 -9.40 37.23 -20.23
N VAL A 9 -8.76 36.34 -19.47
CA VAL A 9 -9.35 35.02 -19.17
C VAL A 9 -9.28 34.83 -17.66
N ALA A 10 -10.41 35.07 -17.02
CA ALA A 10 -10.71 34.57 -15.69
C ALA A 10 -11.04 33.08 -15.81
N LEU A 11 -10.26 32.22 -15.15
CA LEU A 11 -10.69 30.88 -14.78
C LEU A 11 -10.25 30.65 -13.33
N SER A 12 -11.12 31.11 -12.44
CA SER A 12 -11.49 30.46 -11.19
C SER A 12 -10.53 29.37 -10.71
N LEU A 13 -9.48 29.77 -9.98
CA LEU A 13 -8.92 28.92 -8.93
C LEU A 13 -9.91 28.96 -7.77
N SER A 14 -11.03 28.26 -7.91
CA SER A 14 -11.77 27.74 -6.77
C SER A 14 -10.87 26.67 -6.14
N SER A 15 -9.87 27.15 -5.40
CA SER A 15 -9.18 26.36 -4.39
C SER A 15 -10.25 26.00 -3.37
N THR A 16 -10.85 24.83 -3.53
CA THR A 16 -11.46 24.12 -2.40
C THR A 16 -10.32 23.74 -1.47
N ILE A 17 -9.87 24.73 -0.69
CA ILE A 17 -9.24 24.49 0.60
C ILE A 17 -10.37 23.90 1.43
N VAL A 18 -10.44 22.58 1.50
CA VAL A 18 -11.23 21.91 2.53
C VAL A 18 -10.46 22.13 3.82
N ALA A 19 -10.74 23.28 4.44
CA ALA A 19 -10.30 23.59 5.79
C ALA A 19 -11.17 22.80 6.76
N GLY A 20 -10.57 21.78 7.39
CA GLY A 20 -10.87 21.28 8.74
C GLY A 20 -12.26 20.71 9.05
N GLY A 21 -12.24 19.57 9.77
CA GLY A 21 -13.32 19.22 10.68
C GLY A 21 -14.40 18.32 10.09
N ASP A 22 -14.10 17.03 10.04
CA ASP A 22 -14.97 15.93 10.45
C ASP A 22 -14.28 14.67 9.94
N CYS A 23 -14.27 13.61 10.75
CA CYS A 23 -13.63 12.38 10.37
C CYS A 23 -14.58 11.18 10.33
N PRO A 24 -15.55 11.17 9.39
CA PRO A 24 -16.54 10.11 9.29
C PRO A 24 -15.97 8.82 8.66
N GLY A 25 -14.67 8.81 8.30
CA GLY A 25 -14.09 7.92 7.30
C GLY A 25 -14.06 6.44 7.68
N ALA A 26 -13.63 6.09 8.89
CA ALA A 26 -13.40 4.68 9.27
C ALA A 26 -14.68 3.84 9.26
N HIS A 27 -15.78 4.40 9.79
CA HIS A 27 -17.07 3.72 9.91
C HIS A 27 -18.09 4.13 8.84
N ARG A 28 -17.71 4.94 7.85
CA ARG A 28 -18.61 5.17 6.71
C ARG A 28 -18.74 3.88 5.91
N ASN A 29 -19.95 3.61 5.46
CA ASN A 29 -20.23 2.52 4.54
C ASN A 29 -19.87 2.95 3.12
N ILE A 30 -19.02 2.19 2.46
CA ILE A 30 -18.56 2.42 1.09
C ILE A 30 -18.43 1.09 0.35
N THR A 31 -18.56 1.09 -0.98
CA THR A 31 -18.29 -0.11 -1.79
C THR A 31 -16.80 -0.26 -2.05
N MET A 32 -16.36 -1.48 -2.38
CA MET A 32 -14.97 -1.75 -2.76
C MET A 32 -14.53 -0.89 -3.96
N GLU A 33 -15.38 -0.74 -4.97
CA GLU A 33 -15.07 0.02 -6.19
C GLU A 33 -14.83 1.50 -5.87
N ALA A 34 -15.66 2.07 -5.00
CA ALA A 34 -15.52 3.45 -4.56
C ALA A 34 -14.28 3.62 -3.67
N ALA A 35 -14.02 2.69 -2.74
CA ALA A 35 -12.82 2.70 -1.91
C ALA A 35 -11.54 2.60 -2.76
N CYS A 36 -11.47 1.66 -3.69
CA CYS A 36 -10.36 1.50 -4.62
C CYS A 36 -10.15 2.75 -5.48
N ARG A 37 -11.23 3.36 -5.99
CA ARG A 37 -11.15 4.57 -6.81
C ARG A 37 -10.65 5.77 -6.02
N GLU A 38 -11.18 5.98 -4.83
CA GLU A 38 -10.82 7.10 -3.95
C GLU A 38 -9.38 6.97 -3.43
N ALA A 39 -9.00 5.77 -2.96
CA ALA A 39 -7.68 5.54 -2.38
C ALA A 39 -6.56 5.49 -3.43
N CYS A 40 -6.81 4.82 -4.56
CA CYS A 40 -5.75 4.55 -5.54
C CYS A 40 -5.59 5.66 -6.57
N GLY A 41 -6.63 6.46 -6.87
CA GLY A 41 -6.55 7.60 -7.78
C GLY A 41 -5.75 7.32 -9.06
N THR A 42 -4.68 8.10 -9.28
CA THR A 42 -3.73 7.96 -10.40
C THR A 42 -2.44 7.21 -10.02
N ALA A 43 -2.41 6.53 -8.87
CA ALA A 43 -1.23 5.81 -8.40
C ALA A 43 -0.92 4.58 -9.28
N THR A 44 0.37 4.27 -9.40
CA THR A 44 0.88 3.18 -10.23
C THR A 44 1.73 2.22 -9.39
N ALA A 45 1.60 0.93 -9.69
CA ALA A 45 2.35 -0.17 -9.11
C ALA A 45 3.81 -0.20 -9.60
N ALA A 46 4.66 -1.01 -8.98
CA ALA A 46 6.08 -1.14 -9.34
C ALA A 46 6.30 -1.54 -10.82
N ALA A 47 5.37 -2.31 -11.41
CA ALA A 47 5.40 -2.73 -12.81
C ALA A 47 4.56 -1.84 -13.76
N GLY A 48 4.12 -0.66 -13.31
CA GLY A 48 3.38 0.31 -14.11
C GLY A 48 1.86 0.05 -14.22
N GLU A 49 1.34 -0.99 -13.58
CA GLU A 49 -0.09 -1.26 -13.49
C GLU A 49 -0.81 -0.17 -12.67
N PRO A 50 -2.01 0.30 -13.05
CA PRO A 50 -2.79 1.20 -12.21
C PRO A 50 -3.16 0.54 -10.88
N MET A 51 -2.90 1.22 -9.76
CA MET A 51 -3.21 0.69 -8.41
C MET A 51 -4.70 0.38 -8.21
N TYR A 52 -5.58 1.02 -8.97
CA TYR A 52 -7.00 0.67 -9.00
C TYR A 52 -7.23 -0.79 -9.40
N GLN A 53 -6.53 -1.30 -10.42
CA GLN A 53 -6.69 -2.69 -10.87
C GLN A 53 -6.10 -3.66 -9.85
N VAL A 54 -4.94 -3.31 -9.27
CA VAL A 54 -4.35 -4.06 -8.15
C VAL A 54 -5.33 -4.16 -6.98
N CYS A 55 -6.00 -3.06 -6.63
CA CYS A 55 -7.01 -3.02 -5.58
C CYS A 55 -8.20 -3.93 -5.88
N MET A 56 -8.79 -3.79 -7.06
CA MET A 56 -9.93 -4.58 -7.50
C MET A 56 -9.63 -6.09 -7.50
N HIS A 57 -8.43 -6.48 -7.95
CA HIS A 57 -8.02 -7.88 -7.96
C HIS A 57 -7.72 -8.41 -6.55
N ALA A 58 -7.00 -7.63 -5.72
CA ALA A 58 -6.62 -8.07 -4.38
C ALA A 58 -7.83 -8.28 -3.45
N LEU A 59 -8.86 -7.43 -3.60
CA LEU A 59 -10.06 -7.44 -2.74
C LEU A 59 -11.24 -8.19 -3.37
N GLY A 60 -11.29 -8.33 -4.70
CA GLY A 60 -12.49 -8.79 -5.42
C GLY A 60 -13.03 -10.15 -5.01
N ASP A 61 -12.19 -11.07 -4.57
CA ASP A 61 -12.61 -12.40 -4.13
C ASP A 61 -13.40 -12.38 -2.81
N ASP A 62 -13.15 -11.40 -1.95
CA ASP A 62 -13.75 -11.29 -0.60
C ASP A 62 -15.03 -10.45 -0.60
N TYR A 63 -15.24 -9.63 -1.63
CA TYR A 63 -16.33 -8.66 -1.70
C TYR A 63 -17.25 -8.93 -2.88
N ARG A 64 -18.53 -9.15 -2.58
CA ARG A 64 -19.58 -9.14 -3.62
C ARG A 64 -19.66 -7.75 -4.23
N ALA A 65 -19.72 -7.68 -5.57
CA ALA A 65 -19.86 -6.43 -6.31
C ALA A 65 -21.02 -5.58 -5.77
N GLY A 66 -20.76 -4.30 -5.52
CA GLY A 66 -21.73 -3.35 -4.98
C GLY A 66 -22.11 -3.53 -3.49
N ALA A 67 -21.52 -4.50 -2.77
CA ALA A 67 -21.72 -4.60 -1.33
C ALA A 67 -21.05 -3.43 -0.60
N VAL A 68 -21.79 -2.80 0.32
CA VAL A 68 -21.26 -1.74 1.19
C VAL A 68 -20.69 -2.31 2.48
N LYS A 69 -19.55 -1.77 2.90
CA LYS A 69 -18.78 -2.22 4.05
C LYS A 69 -18.19 -1.01 4.76
N GLU A 70 -17.90 -1.16 6.05
CA GLU A 70 -17.18 -0.14 6.80
C GLU A 70 -15.80 0.06 6.19
N ALA A 71 -15.40 1.31 5.98
CA ALA A 71 -14.21 1.62 5.21
C ALA A 71 -12.91 1.07 5.82
N TYR A 72 -12.83 0.87 7.14
CA TYR A 72 -11.64 0.29 7.78
C TYR A 72 -11.37 -1.16 7.39
N LEU A 73 -12.37 -1.90 6.89
CA LEU A 73 -12.21 -3.29 6.47
C LEU A 73 -11.28 -3.41 5.25
N PHE A 74 -11.31 -2.43 4.34
CA PHE A 74 -10.46 -2.46 3.14
C PHE A 74 -8.95 -2.35 3.43
N PRO A 75 -8.46 -1.37 4.22
CA PRO A 75 -7.05 -1.37 4.62
C PRO A 75 -6.69 -2.54 5.53
N TYR A 76 -7.64 -3.07 6.32
CA TYR A 76 -7.42 -4.25 7.15
C TYR A 76 -7.15 -5.49 6.29
N ASP A 77 -8.03 -5.79 5.33
CA ASP A 77 -7.87 -6.95 4.46
C ASP A 77 -6.65 -6.82 3.55
N ALA A 78 -6.38 -5.62 3.04
CA ALA A 78 -5.18 -5.36 2.26
C ALA A 78 -3.90 -5.56 3.09
N ALA A 79 -3.89 -5.11 4.35
CA ALA A 79 -2.75 -5.29 5.25
C ALA A 79 -2.55 -6.77 5.61
N TRP A 80 -3.63 -7.48 5.90
CA TRP A 80 -3.62 -8.93 6.15
C TRP A 80 -3.09 -9.72 4.94
N LYS A 81 -3.58 -9.40 3.73
CA LYS A 81 -3.10 -10.02 2.49
C LYS A 81 -1.63 -9.73 2.23
N ALA A 82 -1.15 -8.51 2.51
CA ALA A 82 0.26 -8.18 2.39
C ALA A 82 1.12 -9.04 3.34
N ALA A 83 0.73 -9.15 4.62
CA ALA A 83 1.41 -10.00 5.60
C ALA A 83 1.47 -11.47 5.16
N LEU A 84 0.35 -12.07 4.74
CA LEU A 84 0.32 -13.43 4.22
C LEU A 84 1.22 -13.61 2.97
N SER A 85 1.24 -12.61 2.09
CA SER A 85 2.08 -12.64 0.90
C SER A 85 3.56 -12.63 1.26
N TYR A 86 3.95 -11.89 2.32
CA TYR A 86 5.33 -11.91 2.80
C TYR A 86 5.77 -13.27 3.31
N GLU A 87 4.92 -13.98 4.05
CA GLU A 87 5.24 -15.32 4.55
C GLU A 87 5.51 -16.30 3.40
N LEU A 88 4.68 -16.24 2.35
CA LEU A 88 4.85 -17.05 1.15
C LEU A 88 6.16 -16.73 0.43
N THR A 89 6.47 -15.44 0.24
CA THR A 89 7.70 -14.99 -0.43
C THR A 89 8.94 -15.33 0.38
N ALA A 90 8.93 -15.11 1.70
CA ALA A 90 10.02 -15.44 2.59
C ALA A 90 10.27 -16.95 2.65
N GLY A 91 9.20 -17.76 2.71
CA GLY A 91 9.28 -19.21 2.65
C GLY A 91 9.93 -19.70 1.34
N TRP A 92 9.55 -19.09 0.20
CA TRP A 92 10.15 -19.43 -1.09
C TRP A 92 11.64 -19.06 -1.15
N ALA A 93 12.00 -17.87 -0.65
CA ALA A 93 13.39 -17.46 -0.54
C ALA A 93 14.21 -18.42 0.33
N GLN A 94 13.64 -18.87 1.46
CA GLN A 94 14.28 -19.84 2.36
C GLN A 94 14.53 -21.19 1.68
N VAL A 95 13.57 -21.70 0.90
CA VAL A 95 13.74 -22.95 0.13
C VAL A 95 14.91 -22.83 -0.83
N VAL A 96 15.03 -21.73 -1.57
CA VAL A 96 16.15 -21.54 -2.51
C VAL A 96 17.48 -21.39 -1.79
N LEU A 97 17.53 -20.71 -0.64
CA LEU A 97 18.74 -20.61 0.16
C LEU A 97 19.24 -21.98 0.63
N MET A 98 18.33 -22.86 1.06
CA MET A 98 18.67 -24.20 1.53
C MET A 98 19.18 -25.12 0.42
N ASN A 99 18.82 -24.87 -0.84
CA ASN A 99 19.34 -25.61 -1.99
C ASN A 99 20.83 -25.34 -2.27
N GLY A 100 21.42 -24.30 -1.68
CA GLY A 100 22.86 -24.02 -1.76
C GLY A 100 23.36 -23.51 -3.13
N SER A 101 22.46 -23.26 -4.09
CA SER A 101 22.80 -22.83 -5.44
C SER A 101 23.19 -21.35 -5.54
N LEU A 102 22.80 -20.52 -4.57
CA LEU A 102 23.06 -19.09 -4.56
C LEU A 102 24.43 -18.76 -3.98
N SER A 103 25.08 -17.74 -4.54
CA SER A 103 26.37 -17.22 -4.05
C SER A 103 26.39 -15.69 -3.99
N GLY A 104 27.40 -15.14 -3.30
CA GLY A 104 27.68 -13.70 -3.27
C GLY A 104 26.45 -12.83 -2.98
N ASN A 105 26.21 -11.86 -3.88
CA ASN A 105 25.13 -10.88 -3.72
C ASN A 105 23.73 -11.48 -3.84
N GLU A 106 23.55 -12.54 -4.62
CA GLU A 106 22.25 -13.23 -4.75
C GLU A 106 21.88 -13.91 -3.43
N LYS A 107 22.82 -14.65 -2.84
CA LYS A 107 22.63 -15.27 -1.52
C LYS A 107 22.30 -14.23 -0.45
N ALA A 108 22.98 -13.08 -0.47
CA ALA A 108 22.71 -11.99 0.47
C ALA A 108 21.32 -11.37 0.27
N ALA A 109 20.88 -11.16 -0.99
CA ALA A 109 19.56 -10.62 -1.28
C ALA A 109 18.44 -11.58 -0.88
N TYR A 110 18.58 -12.87 -1.19
CA TYR A 110 17.63 -13.88 -0.73
C TYR A 110 17.60 -13.99 0.79
N GLY A 111 18.75 -13.86 1.48
CA GLY A 111 18.80 -13.83 2.94
C GLY A 111 18.03 -12.67 3.56
N LEU A 112 17.99 -11.51 2.90
CA LEU A 112 17.19 -10.36 3.32
C LEU A 112 15.69 -10.54 3.09
N VAL A 113 15.28 -11.36 2.12
CA VAL A 113 13.87 -11.67 1.84
C VAL A 113 13.37 -12.82 2.71
N ALA A 114 14.18 -13.86 2.91
CA ALA A 114 13.86 -14.98 3.79
C ALA A 114 13.76 -14.57 5.28
N GLY A 115 14.27 -13.38 5.62
CA GLY A 115 14.28 -12.85 6.98
C GLY A 115 14.59 -11.36 6.96
N GLY A 116 15.60 -10.92 7.71
CA GLY A 116 16.15 -9.56 7.66
C GLY A 116 15.09 -8.46 7.60
N SER A 117 15.21 -7.57 6.60
CA SER A 117 14.26 -6.47 6.38
C SER A 117 12.83 -6.95 6.08
N TYR A 118 12.64 -8.08 5.40
CA TYR A 118 11.30 -8.63 5.13
C TYR A 118 10.56 -8.99 6.41
N ARG A 119 11.27 -9.52 7.40
CA ARG A 119 10.70 -9.84 8.71
C ARG A 119 10.27 -8.58 9.46
N GLU A 120 11.04 -7.50 9.36
CA GLU A 120 10.66 -6.20 9.96
C GLU A 120 9.44 -5.61 9.25
N ALA A 121 9.34 -5.75 7.92
CA ALA A 121 8.14 -5.37 7.18
C ALA A 121 6.91 -6.18 7.62
N HIS A 122 7.06 -7.49 7.83
CA HIS A 122 5.98 -8.34 8.32
C HIS A 122 5.51 -7.92 9.72
N ALA A 123 6.44 -7.75 10.65
CA ALA A 123 6.13 -7.30 12.01
C ALA A 123 5.46 -5.92 12.04
N ALA A 124 5.81 -5.01 11.12
CA ALA A 124 5.13 -3.74 10.97
C ALA A 124 3.67 -3.92 10.53
N MET A 125 3.42 -4.76 9.52
CA MET A 125 2.06 -5.04 9.04
C MET A 125 1.19 -5.78 10.07
N GLU A 126 1.76 -6.67 10.88
CA GLU A 126 1.04 -7.34 11.98
C GLU A 126 0.57 -6.37 13.07
N LYS A 127 1.25 -5.23 13.25
CA LYS A 127 0.80 -4.18 14.18
C LYS A 127 -0.30 -3.30 13.60
N VAL A 128 -0.43 -3.23 12.28
CA VAL A 128 -1.45 -2.41 11.61
C VAL A 128 -2.83 -3.02 11.81
N THR A 129 -2.99 -4.31 11.52
CA THR A 129 -4.29 -4.99 11.47
C THR A 129 -5.11 -4.90 12.78
N PRO A 130 -4.57 -5.12 13.99
CA PRO A 130 -5.37 -5.03 15.22
C PRO A 130 -5.79 -3.60 15.58
N ARG A 131 -5.16 -2.58 14.99
CA ARG A 131 -5.37 -1.17 15.36
C ARG A 131 -6.38 -0.45 14.47
N LEU A 132 -6.71 -1.02 13.31
CA LEU A 132 -7.68 -0.46 12.36
C LEU A 132 -9.13 -0.48 12.89
N PRO A 133 -9.61 -1.54 13.57
CA PRO A 133 -10.95 -1.55 14.18
C PRO A 133 -11.09 -0.61 15.37
N ASP A 134 -9.99 -0.33 16.08
CA ASP A 134 -9.94 0.52 17.28
C ASP A 134 -9.74 2.01 16.95
N LEU A 135 -9.71 2.38 15.66
CA LEU A 135 -9.56 3.78 15.26
C LEU A 135 -10.74 4.60 15.81
N PRO A 136 -10.48 5.67 16.58
CA PRO A 136 -11.56 6.46 17.15
C PRO A 136 -12.41 7.08 16.04
N PRO A 137 -13.74 7.16 16.23
CA PRO A 137 -14.68 7.70 15.24
C PRO A 137 -14.41 9.17 14.87
N ASP A 138 -13.60 9.87 15.66
CA ASP A 138 -13.32 11.31 15.51
C ASP A 138 -11.97 11.58 14.82
N CYS A 139 -11.27 10.55 14.30
CA CYS A 139 -9.87 10.58 13.83
C CYS A 139 -8.94 11.40 14.71
N GLY A 140 -8.44 10.78 15.76
CA GLY A 140 -7.49 11.40 16.66
C GLY A 140 -6.29 10.51 16.83
N LEU A 141 -5.24 10.81 16.07
CA LEU A 141 -3.91 10.20 16.07
C LEU A 141 -3.80 8.98 15.16
N ASP A 142 -3.06 9.17 14.06
CA ASP A 142 -2.18 8.13 13.56
C ASP A 142 -1.37 7.63 14.77
N LEU A 143 -1.80 6.54 15.41
CA LEU A 143 -1.16 5.98 16.60
C LEU A 143 0.22 5.35 16.25
N GLY A 144 0.87 5.83 15.19
CA GLY A 144 2.03 5.21 14.55
C GLY A 144 1.65 4.16 13.50
N VAL A 145 0.38 4.01 13.13
CA VAL A 145 -0.05 3.07 12.07
C VAL A 145 0.54 3.46 10.71
N GLY A 146 0.57 4.75 10.40
CA GLY A 146 1.23 5.30 9.21
C GLY A 146 2.74 5.04 9.21
N ASP A 147 3.38 5.10 10.37
CA ASP A 147 4.81 4.77 10.52
C ASP A 147 5.08 3.29 10.27
N GLU A 148 4.18 2.40 10.70
CA GLU A 148 4.30 0.97 10.41
C GLU A 148 4.13 0.70 8.90
N TYR A 149 3.17 1.34 8.21
CA TYR A 149 3.07 1.25 6.75
C TYR A 149 4.33 1.74 6.03
N ARG A 150 4.87 2.89 6.45
CA ARG A 150 6.11 3.44 5.88
C ARG A 150 7.30 2.51 6.12
N THR A 151 7.37 1.90 7.30
CA THR A 151 8.41 0.93 7.66
C THR A 151 8.32 -0.29 6.75
N ALA A 152 7.13 -0.87 6.58
CA ALA A 152 6.91 -1.99 5.67
C ALA A 152 7.28 -1.65 4.22
N LEU A 153 6.83 -0.50 3.71
CA LEU A 153 7.17 -0.03 2.36
C LEU A 153 8.67 0.15 2.16
N ARG A 154 9.36 0.75 3.13
CA ARG A 154 10.82 0.92 3.09
C ARG A 154 11.52 -0.42 3.02
N ASP A 155 11.13 -1.37 3.87
CA ASP A 155 11.86 -2.61 4.05
C ASP A 155 11.62 -3.60 2.90
N VAL A 156 10.38 -3.74 2.43
CA VAL A 156 10.07 -4.51 1.21
C VAL A 156 10.70 -3.84 -0.02
N GLY A 157 10.63 -2.50 -0.11
CA GLY A 157 11.22 -1.72 -1.20
C GLY A 157 12.74 -1.90 -1.26
N ALA A 158 13.43 -1.93 -0.12
CA ALA A 158 14.87 -2.18 -0.07
C ALA A 158 15.23 -3.57 -0.62
N CYS A 159 14.42 -4.60 -0.32
CA CYS A 159 14.59 -5.93 -0.90
C CYS A 159 14.34 -5.95 -2.41
N ARG A 160 13.26 -5.30 -2.87
CA ARG A 160 12.95 -5.14 -4.30
C ARG A 160 14.12 -4.50 -5.05
N ASP A 161 14.58 -3.35 -4.57
CA ASP A 161 15.62 -2.55 -5.22
C ASP A 161 16.97 -3.27 -5.23
N ARG A 162 17.21 -4.17 -4.28
CA ARG A 162 18.39 -5.04 -4.27
C ARG A 162 18.27 -6.17 -5.29
N LEU A 163 17.12 -6.84 -5.36
CA LEU A 163 16.87 -7.91 -6.33
C LEU A 163 16.88 -7.39 -7.76
N ALA A 164 16.35 -6.19 -8.03
CA ALA A 164 16.33 -5.56 -9.34
C ALA A 164 17.72 -5.28 -9.93
N LYS A 165 18.78 -5.29 -9.11
CA LYS A 165 20.18 -5.09 -9.51
C LYS A 165 20.90 -6.40 -9.83
N LEU A 166 20.26 -7.54 -9.62
CA LEU A 166 20.82 -8.87 -9.85
C LEU A 166 20.38 -9.40 -11.22
N PRO A 167 21.01 -10.49 -11.72
CA PRO A 167 20.46 -11.25 -12.83
C PRO A 167 18.98 -11.61 -12.58
N PRO A 168 18.19 -11.80 -13.64
CA PRO A 168 16.77 -12.09 -13.51
C PRO A 168 16.49 -13.20 -12.49
N SER A 169 15.77 -12.85 -11.44
CA SER A 169 15.42 -13.73 -10.33
C SER A 169 13.91 -13.96 -10.32
N SER A 170 13.50 -15.20 -10.09
CA SER A 170 12.09 -15.54 -9.85
C SER A 170 11.52 -14.91 -8.58
N LEU A 171 12.37 -14.40 -7.68
CA LEU A 171 11.96 -13.77 -6.44
C LEU A 171 11.56 -12.30 -6.63
N LEU A 172 12.11 -11.61 -7.64
CA LEU A 172 11.81 -10.20 -7.88
C LEU A 172 10.31 -9.94 -8.12
N PRO A 173 9.60 -10.67 -9.01
CA PRO A 173 8.16 -10.47 -9.20
C PRO A 173 7.32 -10.72 -7.94
N MET A 174 7.75 -11.65 -7.08
CA MET A 174 7.07 -11.92 -5.81
C MET A 174 7.21 -10.72 -4.86
N VAL A 175 8.43 -10.18 -4.75
CA VAL A 175 8.70 -8.99 -3.91
C VAL A 175 8.02 -7.73 -4.46
N GLU A 176 7.91 -7.59 -5.78
CA GLU A 176 7.14 -6.50 -6.40
C GLU A 176 5.64 -6.60 -6.09
N LYS A 177 5.08 -7.81 -6.12
CA LYS A 177 3.69 -8.05 -5.71
C LYS A 177 3.48 -7.66 -4.25
N ASP A 178 4.38 -8.08 -3.37
CA ASP A 178 4.35 -7.76 -1.95
C ASP A 178 4.41 -6.24 -1.71
N TYR A 179 5.31 -5.55 -2.40
CA TYR A 179 5.41 -4.09 -2.37
C TYR A 179 4.10 -3.41 -2.79
N ASN A 180 3.48 -3.90 -3.87
CA ASN A 180 2.20 -3.36 -4.36
C ASN A 180 1.06 -3.58 -3.37
N LEU A 181 1.00 -4.75 -2.71
CA LEU A 181 0.01 -5.02 -1.66
C LEU A 181 0.24 -4.12 -0.43
N THR A 182 1.49 -3.87 -0.07
CA THR A 182 1.86 -2.93 1.01
C THR A 182 1.38 -1.52 0.67
N LEU A 183 1.66 -1.06 -0.55
CA LEU A 183 1.27 0.26 -1.03
C LEU A 183 -0.25 0.38 -1.09
N LEU A 184 -0.94 -0.66 -1.55
CA LEU A 184 -2.39 -0.72 -1.56
C LEU A 184 -2.96 -0.53 -0.15
N ALA A 185 -2.44 -1.28 0.83
CA ALA A 185 -2.89 -1.18 2.21
C ALA A 185 -2.67 0.22 2.79
N TYR A 186 -1.51 0.84 2.53
CA TYR A 186 -1.23 2.22 2.92
C TYR A 186 -2.18 3.23 2.26
N LEU A 187 -2.44 3.10 0.95
CA LEU A 187 -3.36 3.98 0.22
C LEU A 187 -4.79 3.86 0.75
N LEU A 188 -5.28 2.64 0.99
CA LEU A 188 -6.58 2.40 1.60
C LEU A 188 -6.63 2.92 3.04
N GLY A 189 -5.52 2.90 3.78
CA GLY A 189 -5.42 3.47 5.12
C GLY A 189 -5.72 4.96 5.15
N LYS A 190 -5.42 5.69 4.06
CA LYS A 190 -5.74 7.12 3.95
C LYS A 190 -7.25 7.40 3.94
N LEU A 191 -8.08 6.43 3.51
CA LEU A 191 -9.54 6.56 3.56
C LEU A 191 -10.06 6.72 5.00
N VAL A 192 -9.30 6.21 5.97
CA VAL A 192 -9.65 6.21 7.39
C VAL A 192 -8.76 7.16 8.21
N GLY A 193 -8.07 8.09 7.54
CA GLY A 193 -7.32 9.16 8.19
C GLY A 193 -5.87 8.84 8.56
N ILE A 194 -5.33 7.68 8.14
CA ILE A 194 -3.90 7.37 8.31
C ILE A 194 -3.07 8.27 7.40
N LYS A 195 -1.97 8.82 7.91
CA LYS A 195 -1.09 9.76 7.21
C LYS A 195 0.21 9.07 6.81
#